data_AF-A0A5B0NBW7-F1
#
_entry.id   AF-A0A5B0NBW7-F1
#
_cell.length_a   1.000
_cell.length_b   1.000
_cell.length_c   1.000
_cell.angle_alpha   90.00
_cell.angle_beta   90.00
_cell.angle_gamma   90.00
#
_symmetry.space_group_name_H-M   'P 1'
#
loop_
_entity.id
_entity.type
_entity.pdbx_description
1 polymer ?
#
loop_
_entity_poly.entity_id
_entity_poly.type
_entity_poly.pdbx_seq_one_letter_code
_entity_poly.pdbx_strand_id
1 'polypeptide(L)'
;MVSDRDRDHIAIPIRHPNAAGCMPYTWVSSKLGSTLLNPNTLDKHVLRGWSGSTLHSYNSAVQKFLQFKKDCGHQTFQLPATEQDIYGFCFWAGNKAGSPTGNEVLSVTLKKYIQGLKAWHTFHNSPFPNAVEKKVALLMESSAKLDSTSPKRAPKKGVMIEHLVILASELSNGCPED
;
A
#
# COMPACT_ATOMS: atom_id res chain seq x y z
N MET A 1 -11.04 34.96 -13.58
CA MET A 1 -10.59 34.60 -12.21
C MET A 1 -11.74 33.79 -11.62
N VAL A 2 -11.68 32.49 -11.34
CA VAL A 2 -10.62 31.54 -10.99
C VAL A 2 -10.83 30.25 -11.79
N SER A 3 -9.73 29.63 -12.21
CA SER A 3 -9.71 28.30 -12.83
C SER A 3 -9.92 27.22 -11.78
N ASP A 4 -10.98 26.44 -11.90
CA ASP A 4 -11.16 25.19 -11.14
C ASP A 4 -10.35 24.11 -11.87
N ARG A 5 -9.12 23.94 -11.39
CA ARG A 5 -8.13 22.98 -11.87
C ARG A 5 -8.64 21.57 -11.64
N ASP A 6 -8.48 20.75 -12.67
CA ASP A 6 -8.19 19.32 -12.64
C ASP A 6 -8.24 18.71 -11.24
N ARG A 7 -9.40 18.12 -10.95
CA ARG A 7 -9.56 17.16 -9.87
C ARG A 7 -8.85 15.88 -10.35
N ASP A 8 -7.53 15.86 -10.21
CA ASP A 8 -6.66 14.76 -10.59
C ASP A 8 -7.25 13.44 -10.07
N HIS A 9 -7.73 12.66 -11.03
CA HIS A 9 -8.21 11.31 -10.85
C HIS A 9 -7.11 10.46 -10.18
N ILE A 10 -7.31 10.13 -8.90
CA ILE A 10 -6.61 9.02 -8.26
C ILE A 10 -7.13 7.75 -8.94
N ALA A 11 -6.44 7.32 -9.99
CA ALA A 11 -6.78 6.13 -10.75
C ALA A 11 -6.67 4.90 -9.85
N ILE A 12 -7.83 4.37 -9.47
CA ILE A 12 -8.02 2.99 -9.06
C ILE A 12 -8.28 2.18 -10.34
N PRO A 13 -7.50 1.14 -10.65
CA PRO A 13 -8.02 0.03 -11.42
C PRO A 13 -8.05 -1.21 -10.52
N ILE A 14 -9.22 -1.50 -9.96
CA ILE A 14 -9.56 -2.83 -9.46
C ILE A 14 -10.47 -3.45 -10.52
N ARG A 15 -9.95 -4.51 -11.15
CA ARG A 15 -10.69 -5.61 -11.80
C ARG A 15 -11.66 -5.20 -12.93
N HIS A 16 -11.16 -5.24 -14.18
CA HIS A 16 -12.04 -5.54 -15.32
C HIS A 16 -12.25 -7.07 -15.39
N PRO A 17 -13.49 -7.57 -15.33
CA PRO A 17 -13.79 -8.91 -15.81
C PRO A 17 -13.82 -8.85 -17.34
N ASN A 18 -13.16 -9.83 -17.97
CA ASN A 18 -13.13 -10.05 -19.41
C ASN A 18 -12.17 -9.16 -20.23
N ALA A 19 -10.89 -9.52 -20.20
CA ALA A 19 -10.07 -9.55 -21.40
C ALA A 19 -8.99 -10.63 -21.23
N ALA A 20 -8.80 -11.44 -22.26
CA ALA A 20 -7.93 -12.59 -22.29
C ALA A 20 -6.54 -12.38 -21.64
N GLY A 21 -6.23 -13.22 -20.65
CA GLY A 21 -4.89 -13.80 -20.45
C GLY A 21 -3.68 -12.90 -20.15
N CYS A 22 -3.80 -11.57 -20.08
CA CYS A 22 -2.66 -10.70 -19.84
C CYS A 22 -3.05 -9.56 -18.90
N MET A 23 -2.75 -9.72 -17.61
CA MET A 23 -2.96 -8.66 -16.61
C MET A 23 -2.15 -7.42 -17.02
N PRO A 24 -2.77 -6.27 -17.34
CA PRO A 24 -2.02 -5.04 -17.45
C PRO A 24 -1.70 -4.61 -16.02
N TYR A 25 -0.56 -5.08 -15.50
CA TYR A 25 0.05 -4.43 -14.35
C TYR A 25 0.37 -3.01 -14.82
N THR A 26 -0.49 -2.04 -14.51
CA THR A 26 -0.13 -0.63 -14.66
C THR A 26 0.98 -0.37 -13.65
N TRP A 27 2.19 -0.42 -14.18
CA TRP A 27 3.43 -0.22 -13.45
C TRP A 27 3.43 1.18 -12.86
N VAL A 28 3.23 1.31 -11.56
CA VAL A 28 3.68 2.51 -10.85
C VAL A 28 5.19 2.33 -10.64
N SER A 29 5.96 2.54 -11.70
CA SER A 29 7.40 2.77 -11.62
C SER A 29 7.58 4.28 -11.56
N SER A 30 7.83 4.81 -10.37
CA SER A 30 7.78 6.25 -10.18
C SER A 30 8.86 6.69 -9.21
N LYS A 31 9.98 7.19 -9.77
CA LYS A 31 10.95 8.03 -9.03
C LYS A 31 10.28 9.28 -8.40
N LEU A 32 9.08 9.66 -8.85
CA LEU A 32 8.25 10.73 -8.29
C LEU A 32 6.90 10.16 -7.91
N GLY A 33 6.43 10.35 -6.67
CA GLY A 33 5.05 10.04 -6.25
C GLY A 33 3.93 10.78 -7.00
N SER A 34 4.24 11.42 -8.12
CA SER A 34 3.36 12.24 -8.95
C SER A 34 3.68 12.19 -10.47
N THR A 35 4.62 11.37 -10.96
CA THR A 35 4.90 11.27 -12.40
C THR A 35 5.08 9.82 -12.84
N LEU A 36 4.23 9.38 -13.78
CA LEU A 36 4.30 8.07 -14.41
C LEU A 36 5.51 8.02 -15.34
N LEU A 37 6.52 7.20 -15.01
CA LEU A 37 7.62 6.92 -15.93
C LEU A 37 7.40 5.57 -16.59
N ASN A 38 7.64 5.50 -17.89
CA ASN A 38 7.66 4.24 -18.63
C ASN A 38 8.93 3.46 -18.23
N PRO A 39 8.81 2.29 -17.57
CA PRO A 39 9.98 1.50 -17.20
C PRO A 39 10.76 1.07 -18.45
N ASN A 40 12.09 1.16 -18.40
CA ASN A 40 12.93 0.72 -19.51
C ASN A 40 12.95 -0.82 -19.60
N THR A 41 13.62 -1.38 -20.62
CA THR A 41 13.67 -2.84 -20.82
C THR A 41 14.34 -3.59 -19.66
N LEU A 42 15.39 -3.02 -19.07
CA LEU A 42 16.08 -3.57 -17.90
C LEU A 42 15.17 -3.54 -16.66
N ASP A 43 14.51 -2.41 -16.40
CA ASP A 43 13.56 -2.25 -15.29
C ASP A 43 12.45 -3.31 -15.38
N LYS A 44 11.87 -3.51 -16.57
CA LYS A 44 10.86 -4.55 -16.82
C LYS A 44 11.40 -5.94 -16.52
N HIS A 45 12.66 -6.22 -16.85
CA HIS A 45 13.28 -7.52 -16.57
C HIS A 45 13.51 -7.72 -15.07
N VAL A 46 14.01 -6.71 -14.36
CA VAL A 46 14.18 -6.74 -12.88
C VAL A 46 12.84 -6.99 -12.21
N LEU A 47 11.79 -6.29 -12.65
CA LEU A 47 10.46 -6.42 -12.06
C LEU A 47 9.82 -7.80 -12.29
N ARG A 48 10.13 -8.46 -13.41
CA ARG A 48 9.73 -9.86 -13.67
C ARG A 48 10.37 -10.85 -12.70
N GLY A 49 11.41 -10.45 -11.96
CA GLY A 49 12.01 -11.24 -10.89
C GLY A 49 11.08 -11.43 -9.68
N TRP A 50 10.02 -10.62 -9.55
CA TRP A 50 9.01 -10.77 -8.50
C TRP A 50 7.69 -11.32 -9.03
N SER A 51 7.01 -12.11 -8.19
CA SER A 51 5.64 -12.53 -8.49
C SER A 51 4.69 -11.31 -8.51
N GLY A 52 3.60 -11.39 -9.26
CA GLY A 52 2.62 -10.31 -9.33
C GLY A 52 1.99 -9.95 -7.97
N SER A 53 1.81 -10.94 -7.08
CA SER A 53 1.30 -10.71 -5.72
C SER A 53 2.34 -10.02 -4.82
N THR A 54 3.62 -10.36 -4.97
CA THR A 54 4.73 -9.70 -4.28
C THR A 54 4.82 -8.24 -4.70
N LEU A 55 4.82 -7.97 -6.01
CA LEU A 55 4.86 -6.62 -6.55
C LEU A 55 3.66 -5.79 -6.07
N HIS A 56 2.45 -6.37 -6.07
CA HIS A 56 1.27 -5.71 -5.54
C HIS A 56 1.45 -5.34 -4.06
N SER A 57 1.93 -6.26 -3.23
CA SER A 57 2.19 -5.99 -1.81
C SER A 57 3.25 -4.91 -1.59
N TYR A 58 4.29 -4.86 -2.41
CA TYR A 58 5.33 -3.84 -2.34
C TYR A 58 4.80 -2.47 -2.77
N ASN A 59 4.01 -2.42 -3.85
CA ASN A 59 3.34 -1.19 -4.27
C ASN A 59 2.39 -0.68 -3.19
N SER A 60 1.62 -1.55 -2.54
CA SER A 60 0.79 -1.16 -1.39
C SER A 60 1.60 -0.54 -0.24
N ALA A 61 2.82 -1.03 0.01
CA ALA A 61 3.72 -0.45 1.01
C ALA A 61 4.12 0.98 0.64
N VAL A 62 4.54 1.18 -0.61
CA VAL A 62 4.91 2.50 -1.13
C VAL A 62 3.73 3.47 -1.04
N GLN A 63 2.52 3.04 -1.41
CA GLN A 63 1.32 3.88 -1.31
C GLN A 63 1.00 4.28 0.14
N LYS A 64 1.08 3.35 1.09
CA LYS A 64 0.86 3.65 2.51
C LYS A 64 1.92 4.62 3.05
N PHE A 65 3.16 4.49 2.58
CA PHE A 65 4.24 5.42 2.93
C PHE A 65 4.04 6.81 2.31
N LEU A 66 3.56 6.91 1.07
CA LEU A 66 3.21 8.19 0.47
C LEU A 66 2.04 8.87 1.21
N GLN A 67 1.07 8.11 1.70
CA GLN A 67 0.00 8.64 2.56
C GLN A 67 0.59 9.24 3.85
N PHE A 68 1.51 8.54 4.52
CA PHE A 68 2.23 9.08 5.67
C PHE A 68 2.90 10.42 5.35
N LYS A 69 3.62 10.51 4.23
CA LYS A 69 4.28 11.76 3.83
C LYS A 69 3.29 12.89 3.58
N LYS A 70 2.14 12.60 2.95
CA LYS A 70 1.06 13.56 2.75
C LYS A 70 0.49 14.07 4.08
N ASP A 71 0.24 13.17 5.03
CA ASP A 71 -0.26 13.53 6.37
C ASP A 71 0.76 14.38 7.15
N CYS A 72 2.06 14.17 6.90
CA CYS A 72 3.14 15.02 7.43
C CYS A 72 3.37 16.31 6.63
N GLY A 73 2.47 16.71 5.72
CA GLY A 73 2.56 17.95 4.95
C GLY A 73 3.54 17.93 3.77
N HIS A 74 4.11 16.77 3.43
CA HIS A 74 5.03 16.62 2.31
C HIS A 74 4.29 16.10 1.07
N GLN A 75 3.72 17.01 0.29
CA GLN A 75 2.94 16.65 -0.91
C GLN A 75 3.80 16.10 -2.07
N THR A 76 5.07 16.51 -2.14
CA THR A 76 6.03 16.07 -3.17
C THR A 76 7.19 15.33 -2.54
N PHE A 77 6.96 14.08 -2.15
CA PHE A 77 8.05 13.23 -1.64
C PHE A 77 8.67 12.39 -2.76
N GLN A 78 10.00 12.34 -2.77
CA GLN A 78 10.77 11.50 -3.67
C GLN A 78 11.40 10.36 -2.86
N LEU A 79 11.08 9.13 -3.26
CA LEU A 79 11.86 7.97 -2.83
C LEU A 79 13.21 8.02 -3.54
N PRO A 80 14.31 7.69 -2.86
CA PRO A 80 14.42 6.78 -1.71
C PRO A 80 14.19 7.45 -0.34
N ALA A 81 13.66 6.69 0.63
CA ALA A 81 13.33 7.21 1.96
C ALA A 81 14.58 7.45 2.82
N THR A 82 14.59 8.54 3.58
CA THR A 82 15.64 8.79 4.58
C THR A 82 15.43 7.94 5.83
N GLU A 83 16.45 7.85 6.69
CA GLU A 83 16.34 7.17 7.98
C GLU A 83 15.20 7.73 8.86
N GLN A 84 15.10 9.06 8.91
CA GLN A 84 14.08 9.77 9.66
C GLN A 84 12.69 9.47 9.10
N ASP A 85 12.54 9.39 7.78
CA ASP A 85 11.27 9.03 7.15
C ASP A 85 10.84 7.61 7.53
N ILE A 86 11.78 6.66 7.57
CA ILE A 86 11.50 5.27 7.93
C ILE A 86 11.10 5.17 9.41
N TYR A 87 11.79 5.87 10.31
CA TYR A 87 11.41 5.93 11.73
C TYR A 87 10.03 6.56 11.92
N GLY A 88 9.80 7.72 11.28
CA GLY A 88 8.53 8.42 11.34
C GLY A 88 7.39 7.57 10.81
N PHE A 89 7.61 6.86 9.69
CA PHE A 89 6.64 5.93 9.14
C PHE A 89 6.33 4.78 10.09
N CYS A 90 7.34 4.16 10.70
CA CYS A 90 7.12 3.07 11.67
C CYS A 90 6.33 3.55 12.89
N PHE A 91 6.60 4.77 13.36
CA PHE A 91 5.86 5.36 14.47
C PHE A 91 4.42 5.76 14.09
N TRP A 92 4.22 6.29 12.88
CA TRP A 92 2.91 6.70 12.39
C TRP A 92 2.00 5.51 12.08
N ALA A 93 2.53 4.48 11.40
CA ALA A 93 1.79 3.29 11.02
C ALA A 93 1.74 2.23 12.12
N GLY A 94 2.66 2.28 13.09
CA GLY A 94 2.68 1.36 14.22
C GLY A 94 1.55 1.63 15.21
N ASN A 95 1.06 0.57 15.84
CA ASN A 95 0.13 0.69 16.95
C ASN A 95 0.80 1.45 18.10
N LYS A 96 0.12 2.48 18.63
CA LYS A 96 0.58 3.39 19.68
C LYS A 96 -0.47 3.53 20.77
N ALA A 97 -0.04 3.55 22.03
CA ALA A 97 -0.94 3.72 23.16
C ALA A 97 -1.45 5.18 23.23
N GLY A 98 -2.76 5.37 23.36
CA GLY A 98 -3.37 6.65 23.74
C GLY A 98 -4.22 7.37 22.68
N SER A 99 -4.09 7.07 21.38
CA SER A 99 -5.04 7.57 20.36
C SER A 99 -4.89 6.84 19.02
N PRO A 100 -5.86 6.00 18.62
CA PRO A 100 -5.87 5.44 17.27
C PRO A 100 -6.21 6.54 16.28
N THR A 101 -5.26 6.82 15.39
CA THR A 101 -5.39 7.76 14.27
C THR A 101 -6.10 7.15 13.07
N GLY A 102 -6.44 5.86 13.13
CA GLY A 102 -7.10 5.10 12.06
C GLY A 102 -6.13 4.58 10.99
N ASN A 103 -4.86 4.97 11.08
CA ASN A 103 -3.81 4.60 10.15
C ASN A 103 -2.96 3.42 10.62
N GLU A 104 -3.13 3.01 11.88
CA GLU A 104 -2.36 1.96 12.53
C GLU A 104 -2.57 0.60 11.85
N VAL A 105 -1.48 -0.13 11.70
CA VAL A 105 -1.48 -1.50 11.22
C VAL A 105 -0.79 -2.41 12.23
N LEU A 106 -1.12 -3.69 12.16
CA LEU A 106 -0.42 -4.70 12.95
C LEU A 106 1.07 -4.69 12.62
N SER A 107 1.90 -5.00 13.62
CA SER A 107 3.35 -5.14 13.52
C SER A 107 3.78 -6.08 12.37
N VAL A 108 3.03 -7.16 12.14
CA VAL A 108 3.26 -8.10 11.03
C VAL A 108 3.03 -7.45 9.65
N THR A 109 2.07 -6.53 9.55
CA THR A 109 1.80 -5.78 8.31
C THR A 109 2.84 -4.69 8.12
N LEU A 110 3.22 -3.99 9.19
CA LEU A 110 4.30 -3.00 9.16
C LEU A 110 5.62 -3.62 8.67
N LYS A 111 5.95 -4.85 9.13
CA LYS A 111 7.10 -5.61 8.63
C LYS A 111 7.06 -5.79 7.11
N LYS A 112 5.90 -6.16 6.56
CA LYS A 112 5.71 -6.30 5.10
C LYS A 112 5.91 -4.98 4.38
N TYR A 113 5.47 -3.87 4.96
CA TYR A 113 5.72 -2.55 4.38
C TYR A 113 7.20 -2.21 4.32
N ILE A 114 7.97 -2.49 5.38
CA ILE A 114 9.42 -2.29 5.37
C ILE A 114 10.11 -3.15 4.30
N GLN A 115 9.66 -4.40 4.07
CA GLN A 115 10.18 -5.21 2.97
C GLN A 115 9.88 -4.59 1.60
N GLY A 116 8.67 -4.05 1.41
CA GLY A 116 8.32 -3.33 0.18
C GLY A 116 9.19 -2.09 -0.06
N LEU A 117 9.47 -1.31 0.99
CA LEU A 117 10.36 -0.17 0.91
C LEU A 117 11.81 -0.59 0.58
N LYS A 118 12.32 -1.68 1.18
CA LYS A 118 13.64 -2.23 0.84
C LYS A 118 13.73 -2.67 -0.62
N ALA A 119 12.69 -3.35 -1.13
CA ALA A 119 12.61 -3.73 -2.53
C ALA A 119 12.60 -2.50 -3.45
N TRP A 120 11.91 -1.44 -3.05
CA TRP A 120 11.88 -0.17 -3.78
C TRP A 120 13.25 0.51 -3.84
N HIS A 121 13.97 0.56 -2.71
CA HIS A 121 15.36 1.04 -2.65
C HIS A 121 16.26 0.24 -3.60
N THR A 122 16.14 -1.10 -3.57
CA THR A 122 16.90 -2.00 -4.44
C THR A 122 16.60 -1.74 -5.92
N PHE A 123 15.32 -1.62 -6.28
CA PHE A 123 14.89 -1.34 -7.65
C PHE A 123 15.45 -0.02 -8.19
N HIS A 124 15.58 1.00 -7.34
CA HIS A 124 16.14 2.30 -7.70
C HIS A 124 17.65 2.43 -7.49
N ASN A 125 18.36 1.32 -7.22
CA ASN A 125 19.80 1.30 -6.95
C ASN A 125 20.22 2.27 -5.83
N SER A 126 19.39 2.40 -4.80
CA SER A 126 19.68 3.19 -3.61
C SER A 126 19.87 2.27 -2.41
N PRO A 127 20.91 2.45 -1.58
CA PRO A 127 21.07 1.65 -0.37
C PRO A 127 19.91 1.93 0.59
N PHE A 128 19.33 0.87 1.15
CA PHE A 128 18.48 1.02 2.33
C PHE A 128 19.41 1.36 3.52
N PRO A 129 19.10 2.37 4.34
CA PRO A 129 20.06 2.77 5.36
C PRO A 129 20.21 1.66 6.41
N ASN A 130 21.43 1.25 6.74
CA ASN A 130 21.63 0.09 7.62
C ASN A 130 21.41 0.43 9.10
N ALA A 131 21.55 1.69 9.49
CA ALA A 131 21.37 2.14 10.87
C ALA A 131 19.92 2.03 11.36
N VAL A 132 18.94 2.03 10.44
CA VAL A 132 17.50 1.98 10.77
C VAL A 132 17.06 0.64 11.33
N GLU A 133 17.72 -0.46 10.97
CA GLU A 133 17.19 -1.81 11.24
C GLU A 133 16.99 -2.09 12.72
N LYS A 134 17.96 -1.73 13.57
CA LYS A 134 17.88 -1.98 15.03
C LYS A 134 16.74 -1.21 15.67
N LYS A 135 16.62 0.08 15.36
CA LYS A 135 15.59 0.94 15.95
C LYS A 135 14.21 0.66 15.36
N VAL A 136 14.10 0.31 14.08
CA VAL A 136 12.85 -0.19 13.46
C VAL A 136 12.41 -1.50 14.11
N ALA A 137 13.33 -2.44 14.38
CA ALA A 137 13.01 -3.68 15.08
C ALA A 137 12.41 -3.41 16.48
N LEU A 138 13.00 -2.49 17.25
CA LEU A 138 12.48 -2.08 18.56
C LEU A 138 11.11 -1.40 18.47
N LEU A 139 10.91 -0.52 17.48
CA LEU A 139 9.59 0.09 17.22
C LEU A 139 8.54 -0.98 16.91
N MET A 140 8.89 -1.94 16.07
CA MET A 140 8.00 -3.01 15.63
C MET A 140 7.67 -3.99 16.76
N GLU A 141 8.62 -4.27 17.66
CA GLU A 141 8.39 -5.04 18.88
C GLU A 141 7.45 -4.30 19.84
N SER A 142 7.61 -2.98 19.97
CA SER A 142 6.73 -2.14 20.80
C SER A 142 5.29 -2.17 20.29
N SER A 143 5.08 -2.06 18.98
CA SER A 143 3.75 -2.25 18.38
C SER A 143 3.22 -3.67 18.55
N ALA A 144 4.07 -4.71 18.45
CA ALA A 144 3.65 -6.10 18.62
C ALA A 144 3.13 -6.39 20.05
N LYS A 145 3.74 -5.77 21.07
CA LYS A 145 3.27 -5.86 22.45
C LYS A 145 1.85 -5.29 22.56
N LEU A 146 1.58 -4.13 21.97
CA LEU A 146 0.25 -3.51 21.96
C LEU A 146 -0.77 -4.30 21.12
N ASP A 147 -0.34 -4.89 20.01
CA ASP A 147 -1.18 -5.78 19.20
C ASP A 147 -1.61 -7.02 19.97
N SER A 148 -0.72 -7.58 20.80
CA SER A 148 -1.01 -8.77 21.62
C SER A 148 -2.02 -8.49 22.73
N THR A 149 -2.05 -7.26 23.24
CA THR A 149 -3.02 -6.81 24.25
C THR A 149 -4.36 -6.38 23.64
N SER A 150 -4.40 -6.15 22.33
CA SER A 150 -5.62 -5.77 21.64
C SER A 150 -6.54 -7.00 21.50
N PRO A 151 -7.85 -6.87 21.73
CA PRO A 151 -8.77 -8.00 21.59
C PRO A 151 -8.71 -8.54 20.17
N LYS A 152 -8.56 -9.87 20.03
CA LYS A 152 -8.60 -10.55 18.73
C LYS A 152 -9.93 -10.16 18.07
N ARG A 153 -9.86 -9.61 16.84
CA ARG A 153 -11.06 -9.30 16.06
C ARG A 153 -11.96 -10.54 16.06
N ALA A 154 -13.24 -10.35 16.41
CA ALA A 154 -14.20 -11.43 16.34
C ALA A 154 -14.10 -12.10 14.96
N PRO A 155 -14.11 -13.43 14.87
CA PRO A 155 -14.09 -14.12 13.59
C PRO A 155 -15.20 -13.56 12.71
N LYS A 156 -14.89 -13.32 11.43
CA LYS A 156 -15.90 -12.83 10.48
C LYS A 156 -17.10 -13.78 10.56
N LYS A 157 -18.30 -13.24 10.77
CA LYS A 157 -19.53 -14.05 10.71
C LYS A 157 -19.56 -14.73 9.34
N GLY A 158 -19.90 -16.02 9.33
CA GLY A 158 -20.00 -16.78 8.09
C GLY A 158 -20.95 -16.09 7.10
N VAL A 159 -20.69 -16.25 5.80
CA VAL A 159 -21.65 -15.81 4.78
C VAL A 159 -22.93 -16.62 4.97
N MET A 160 -24.00 -15.95 5.38
CA MET A 160 -25.30 -16.59 5.60
C MET A 160 -26.06 -16.73 4.28
N ILE A 161 -26.97 -17.71 4.22
CA ILE A 161 -27.82 -17.97 3.05
C ILE A 161 -28.60 -16.71 2.64
N GLU A 162 -29.03 -15.88 3.60
CA GLU A 162 -29.68 -14.60 3.33
C GLU A 162 -28.83 -13.64 2.50
N HIS A 163 -27.51 -13.59 2.76
CA HIS A 163 -26.59 -12.77 1.95
C HIS A 163 -26.47 -13.32 0.52
N LEU A 164 -26.52 -14.64 0.33
CA LEU A 164 -26.50 -15.26 -1.00
C LEU A 164 -27.79 -14.98 -1.77
N VAL A 165 -28.94 -15.01 -1.10
CA VAL A 165 -30.24 -14.69 -1.71
C VAL A 165 -30.29 -13.23 -2.15
N ILE A 166 -29.85 -12.30 -1.30
CA ILE A 166 -29.78 -10.86 -1.63
C ILE A 166 -28.89 -10.64 -2.86
N LEU A 167 -27.68 -11.19 -2.84
CA LEU A 167 -26.76 -11.07 -3.98
C LEU A 167 -27.34 -11.67 -5.26
N ALA A 168 -27.97 -12.84 -5.18
CA ALA A 168 -28.59 -13.48 -6.34
C ALA A 168 -29.73 -12.64 -6.92
N SER A 169 -30.56 -12.02 -6.07
CA SER A 169 -31.65 -11.14 -6.50
C SER A 169 -31.13 -9.84 -7.13
N GLU A 170 -30.07 -9.25 -6.60
CA GLU A 170 -29.43 -8.05 -7.17
C GLU A 170 -28.76 -8.35 -8.52
N LEU A 171 -28.12 -9.51 -8.65
CA LEU A 171 -27.51 -9.98 -9.90
C LEU A 171 -28.56 -10.41 -10.94
N SER A 172 -29.71 -10.93 -10.53
CA SER A 172 -30.78 -11.33 -11.45
C SER A 172 -31.59 -10.15 -11.97
N ASN A 173 -31.67 -9.06 -11.21
CA ASN A 173 -32.41 -7.85 -11.57
C ASN A 173 -31.58 -6.88 -12.45
N GLY A 174 -30.61 -7.39 -13.21
CA GLY A 174 -29.77 -6.58 -14.09
C GLY A 174 -30.60 -5.61 -14.91
N CYS A 175 -30.33 -4.32 -14.77
CA CYS A 175 -30.86 -3.30 -15.66
C CYS A 175 -30.39 -3.63 -17.08
N PRO A 176 -31.27 -3.83 -18.08
CA PRO A 176 -30.84 -3.81 -19.46
C PRO A 176 -30.29 -2.40 -19.73
N GLU A 177 -28.99 -2.31 -20.02
CA GLU A 177 -28.41 -1.08 -20.58
C GLU A 177 -28.89 -0.99 -22.03
N ASP A 178 -29.70 0.03 -22.34
CA ASP A 178 -30.10 0.43 -23.69
C ASP A 178 -28.94 1.09 -24.46
#